data_AF-A0A349PC23-F1
#
_entry.id   AF-A0A349PC23-F1
#
_cell.length_a   1.000
_cell.length_b   1.000
_cell.length_c   1.000
_cell.angle_alpha   90.00
_cell.angle_beta   90.00
_cell.angle_gamma   90.00
#
_symmetry.space_group_name_H-M   'P 1'
#
loop_
_entity.id
_entity.type
_entity.pdbx_description
1 polymer ?
#
loop_
_entity_poly.entity_id
_entity_poly.type
_entity_poly.pdbx_seq_one_letter_code
_entity_poly.pdbx_strand_id
1 'polypeptide(L)'
;MPVRVLLLALLCAWAGPAGASKIYPSAGSTSASFLKLGVGARAVAMGGAFSAVPGDPYAIYWNPAGLAGLDGKRHAGLFHNDYFQGLGQEFLFYTAPAACFDLPLVGRPGNGAFGLGLNYFYTPKEMERRSGLYEADPVNPISPVEGTFGAYDLAFSAGYGWRRGADLSLGAAFKVIRQTIDDESGGSVALDLGLLREFRRDGVPYTAGFTVQNLGPGIKLVSRRYGLPLVFKAGLSRPLPGLGGLLALEVAKPVDNYPSAAIGAEYPLTERLAIRSGYRYRMYGNELGASSGFSAGAGVVFDRLTFDYAFTPFGVLGNSHRFSINLSFGSLSSGRGGAAAPERPAAPAPEGYRNFKFNISSRPLALSTRGAKYEIKAVSGESGLYSMTFVALLRGEVPAGFSVAEGLPSAAAPAGLPAGTLPLGLWRTGVLPGSPQGDLQLEFRVPKEASPAEKVALLYRAGDSWKDAGAAPSGGDEKFNFFTALAPQAAEYAAIRKD
;
A
#
# COMPACT_ATOMS: atom_id res chain seq x y z
N MET A 1 25.91 -10.45 -15.18
CA MET A 1 25.55 -9.08 -15.64
C MET A 1 25.48 -8.05 -14.49
N PRO A 2 26.48 -7.90 -13.59
CA PRO A 2 26.37 -6.91 -12.49
C PRO A 2 26.98 -5.53 -12.83
N VAL A 3 27.82 -5.42 -13.86
CA VAL A 3 28.66 -4.23 -14.11
C VAL A 3 27.88 -3.04 -14.69
N ARG A 4 26.69 -3.26 -15.26
CA ARG A 4 25.85 -2.16 -15.79
C ARG A 4 25.04 -1.40 -14.73
N VAL A 5 24.92 -1.95 -13.51
CA VAL A 5 24.10 -1.37 -12.43
C VAL A 5 24.88 -0.31 -11.62
N LEU A 6 26.21 -0.45 -11.51
CA LEU A 6 27.04 0.55 -10.85
C LEU A 6 27.13 1.87 -11.63
N LEU A 7 27.02 1.80 -12.97
CA LEU A 7 27.13 2.96 -13.85
C LEU A 7 25.94 3.94 -13.73
N LEU A 8 24.74 3.47 -13.40
CA LEU A 8 23.59 4.37 -13.17
C LEU A 8 23.67 5.10 -11.82
N ALA A 9 24.28 4.50 -10.80
CA ALA A 9 24.54 5.17 -9.52
C ALA A 9 25.68 6.21 -9.64
N LEU A 10 26.66 5.95 -10.51
CA LEU A 10 27.81 6.84 -10.77
C LEU A 10 27.49 8.00 -11.74
N LEU A 11 26.47 7.89 -12.58
CA LEU A 11 26.07 8.96 -13.51
C LEU A 11 25.43 10.18 -12.82
N CYS A 12 25.01 10.07 -11.56
CA CYS A 12 24.56 11.21 -10.74
C CYS A 12 25.72 11.99 -10.10
N ALA A 13 26.97 11.51 -10.22
CA ALA A 13 28.14 12.16 -9.63
C ALA A 13 28.90 13.10 -10.59
N TRP A 14 28.53 13.17 -11.88
CA TRP A 14 29.16 14.11 -12.81
C TRP A 14 28.48 15.48 -12.75
N ALA A 15 28.71 16.17 -11.64
CA ALA A 15 28.44 17.60 -11.54
C ALA A 15 29.43 18.34 -12.45
N GLY A 16 28.95 18.81 -13.61
CA GLY A 16 29.66 19.80 -14.41
C GLY A 16 29.97 21.08 -13.61
N PRO A 17 30.78 21.99 -14.15
CA PRO A 17 31.24 23.18 -13.44
C PRO A 17 30.05 23.95 -12.85
N ALA A 18 30.10 24.14 -11.53
CA ALA A 18 29.08 24.83 -10.75
C ALA A 18 28.97 26.29 -11.21
N GLY A 19 28.08 26.56 -12.16
CA GLY A 19 27.61 27.91 -12.41
C GLY A 19 26.97 28.46 -11.14
N ALA A 20 27.25 29.72 -10.80
CA ALA A 20 26.63 30.39 -9.66
C ALA A 20 25.11 30.28 -9.74
N SER A 21 24.50 29.77 -8.68
CA SER A 21 23.05 29.60 -8.62
C SER A 21 22.34 30.96 -8.71
N LYS A 22 21.29 31.08 -9.53
CA LYS A 22 20.48 32.32 -9.56
C LYS A 22 19.33 32.23 -8.58
N ILE A 23 19.09 33.31 -7.84
CA ILE A 23 17.88 33.47 -7.01
C ILE A 23 16.73 33.91 -7.93
N TYR A 24 15.55 33.31 -7.76
CA TYR A 24 14.36 33.71 -8.51
C TYR A 24 13.89 35.10 -8.08
N PRO A 25 13.52 36.02 -8.98
CA PRO A 25 13.15 37.39 -8.62
C PRO A 25 11.99 37.51 -7.61
N SER A 26 11.09 36.53 -7.58
CA SER A 26 9.97 36.46 -6.64
C SER A 26 10.16 35.40 -5.56
N ALA A 27 11.39 34.92 -5.33
CA ALA A 27 11.66 33.97 -4.26
C ALA A 27 11.21 34.55 -2.91
N GLY A 28 10.43 33.77 -2.14
CA GLY A 28 9.92 34.19 -0.84
C GLY A 28 8.70 35.12 -0.91
N SER A 29 8.08 35.33 -2.08
CA SER A 29 6.88 36.17 -2.20
C SER A 29 5.57 35.47 -1.82
N THR A 30 5.60 34.17 -1.49
CA THR A 30 4.43 33.36 -1.12
C THR A 30 4.39 33.07 0.38
N SER A 31 3.18 32.99 0.94
CA SER A 31 2.95 32.45 2.29
C SER A 31 3.01 30.92 2.31
N ALA A 32 2.83 30.31 3.48
CA ALA A 32 2.69 28.86 3.67
C ALA A 32 3.84 28.02 3.06
N SER A 33 5.09 28.51 3.17
CA SER A 33 6.27 27.86 2.59
C SER A 33 6.47 26.42 3.04
N PHE A 34 5.99 26.04 4.23
CA PHE A 34 6.02 24.66 4.72
C PHE A 34 5.29 23.67 3.79
N LEU A 35 4.33 24.13 2.97
CA LEU A 35 3.65 23.28 1.98
C LEU A 35 4.57 22.79 0.87
N LYS A 36 5.75 23.40 0.69
CA LYS A 36 6.78 22.97 -0.27
C LYS A 36 7.68 21.86 0.30
N LEU A 37 7.63 21.61 1.61
CA LEU A 37 8.43 20.59 2.27
C LEU A 37 7.78 19.23 2.08
N GLY A 38 8.43 18.38 1.27
CA GLY A 38 7.90 17.08 0.89
C GLY A 38 7.71 16.14 2.08
N VAL A 39 6.62 15.37 2.06
CA VAL A 39 6.27 14.37 3.09
C VAL A 39 6.44 12.96 2.56
N GLY A 40 6.59 12.00 3.48
CA GLY A 40 6.81 10.59 3.18
C GLY A 40 8.25 10.31 2.78
N ALA A 41 8.96 9.54 3.61
CA ALA A 41 10.39 9.27 3.42
C ALA A 41 10.66 8.56 2.08
N ARG A 42 9.77 7.66 1.64
CA ARG A 42 9.84 7.03 0.32
C ARG A 42 9.89 8.06 -0.82
N ALA A 43 8.97 9.02 -0.83
CA ALA A 43 8.89 10.04 -1.87
C ALA A 43 10.09 11.00 -1.82
N VAL A 44 10.49 11.42 -0.62
CA VAL A 44 11.65 12.30 -0.43
C VAL A 44 12.95 11.62 -0.85
N ALA A 45 13.14 10.34 -0.55
CA ALA A 45 14.31 9.58 -0.96
C ALA A 45 14.47 9.47 -2.48
N MET A 46 13.38 9.61 -3.24
CA MET A 46 13.35 9.64 -4.71
C MET A 46 13.39 11.07 -5.28
N GLY A 47 13.95 12.04 -4.56
CA GLY A 47 14.08 13.43 -5.00
C GLY A 47 12.74 14.17 -5.09
N GLY A 48 11.68 13.60 -4.52
CA GLY A 48 10.31 14.08 -4.65
C GLY A 48 9.69 13.83 -6.03
N ALA A 49 10.29 12.99 -6.89
CA ALA A 49 9.70 12.61 -8.17
C ALA A 49 8.52 11.65 -7.96
N PHE A 50 7.37 12.19 -7.59
CA PHE A 50 6.29 11.38 -7.01
C PHE A 50 4.89 11.69 -7.56
N SER A 51 4.73 12.76 -8.35
CA SER A 51 3.44 13.11 -8.97
C SER A 51 2.88 12.05 -9.92
N ALA A 52 3.70 11.12 -10.40
CA ALA A 52 3.28 10.04 -11.31
C ALA A 52 3.36 8.63 -10.67
N VAL A 53 3.45 8.55 -9.35
CA VAL A 53 3.54 7.28 -8.62
C VAL A 53 2.16 6.93 -8.05
N PRO A 54 1.48 5.89 -8.57
CA PRO A 54 0.18 5.47 -8.07
C PRO A 54 0.31 4.65 -6.77
N GLY A 55 -0.77 4.58 -5.99
CA GLY A 55 -0.93 3.59 -4.92
C GLY A 55 -0.08 3.81 -3.67
N ASP A 56 0.45 5.01 -3.49
CA ASP A 56 1.15 5.39 -2.26
C ASP A 56 0.20 6.13 -1.28
N PRO A 57 0.19 5.80 0.03
CA PRO A 57 -0.71 6.46 0.97
C PRO A 57 -0.46 7.97 1.15
N TYR A 58 0.75 8.47 0.86
CA TYR A 58 1.05 9.90 0.84
C TYR A 58 0.57 10.62 -0.44
N ALA A 59 -0.14 9.92 -1.34
CA ALA A 59 -0.68 10.50 -2.57
C ALA A 59 -1.55 11.75 -2.33
N ILE A 60 -2.27 11.84 -1.20
CA ILE A 60 -3.03 13.04 -0.85
C ILE A 60 -2.16 14.32 -0.82
N TYR A 61 -0.87 14.20 -0.49
CA TYR A 61 0.06 15.31 -0.53
C TYR A 61 0.71 15.51 -1.90
N TRP A 62 1.01 14.43 -2.66
CA TRP A 62 1.79 14.53 -3.91
C TRP A 62 0.94 14.67 -5.17
N ASN A 63 -0.07 13.81 -5.31
CA ASN A 63 -1.05 13.85 -6.40
C ASN A 63 -2.31 13.09 -5.94
N PRO A 64 -3.43 13.78 -5.65
CA PRO A 64 -4.62 13.13 -5.10
C PRO A 64 -5.23 12.07 -6.01
N ALA A 65 -4.95 12.08 -7.33
CA ALA A 65 -5.37 10.98 -8.21
C ALA A 65 -4.70 9.64 -7.85
N GLY A 66 -3.54 9.66 -7.19
CA GLY A 66 -2.84 8.48 -6.71
C GLY A 66 -3.61 7.69 -5.65
N LEU A 67 -4.56 8.33 -4.94
CA LEU A 67 -5.45 7.65 -4.01
C LEU A 67 -6.29 6.57 -4.71
N ALA A 68 -6.62 6.75 -5.98
CA ALA A 68 -7.35 5.76 -6.77
C ALA A 68 -6.60 4.42 -6.88
N GLY A 69 -5.27 4.44 -6.75
CA GLY A 69 -4.39 3.27 -6.78
C GLY A 69 -4.26 2.52 -5.46
N LEU A 70 -4.92 2.96 -4.38
CA LEU A 70 -4.90 2.26 -3.10
C LEU A 70 -5.90 1.10 -3.17
N ASP A 71 -5.37 -0.13 -3.30
CA ASP A 71 -6.05 -1.39 -3.66
C ASP A 71 -7.12 -1.89 -2.67
N GLY A 72 -8.11 -1.08 -2.31
CA GLY A 72 -9.19 -1.48 -1.43
C GLY A 72 -8.77 -1.71 0.03
N LYS A 73 -7.56 -1.26 0.41
CA LYS A 73 -7.02 -1.31 1.76
C LYS A 73 -7.13 0.05 2.44
N ARG A 74 -7.15 0.04 3.77
CA ARG A 74 -6.97 1.23 4.59
C ARG A 74 -5.51 1.39 4.93
N HIS A 75 -5.05 2.63 5.00
CA HIS A 75 -3.72 2.94 5.48
C HIS A 75 -3.78 4.05 6.51
N ALA A 76 -3.01 3.94 7.58
CA ALA A 76 -2.73 5.06 8.45
C ALA A 76 -1.22 5.13 8.68
N GLY A 77 -0.70 6.33 8.87
CA GLY A 77 0.72 6.48 9.09
C GLY A 77 1.11 7.86 9.55
N LEU A 78 2.37 7.94 9.94
CA LEU A 78 3.02 9.16 10.38
C LEU A 78 4.35 9.32 9.65
N PHE A 79 4.75 10.56 9.47
CA PHE A 79 6.04 10.97 8.95
C PHE A 79 6.61 12.03 9.87
N HIS A 80 7.87 11.87 10.24
CA HIS A 80 8.64 12.81 11.03
C HIS A 80 9.84 13.27 10.21
N ASN A 81 10.09 14.57 10.22
CA ASN A 81 11.22 15.20 9.57
C ASN A 81 11.98 16.03 10.59
N ASP A 82 13.19 15.58 10.91
CA ASP A 82 14.17 16.34 11.65
C ASP A 82 15.00 17.14 10.64
N TYR A 83 14.87 18.45 10.74
CA TYR A 83 15.48 19.40 9.82
C TYR A 83 16.53 20.22 10.57
N PHE A 84 17.35 20.95 9.82
CA PHE A 84 18.40 21.75 10.45
C PHE A 84 17.83 22.84 11.37
N GLN A 85 18.66 23.29 12.32
CA GLN A 85 18.33 24.38 13.26
C GLN A 85 17.08 24.10 14.13
N GLY A 86 16.81 22.83 14.44
CA GLY A 86 15.71 22.43 15.32
C GLY A 86 14.32 22.65 14.70
N LEU A 87 14.25 22.81 13.38
CA LEU A 87 13.00 22.86 12.63
C LEU A 87 12.45 21.43 12.49
N GLY A 88 11.16 21.27 12.72
CA GLY A 88 10.50 19.96 12.64
C GLY A 88 9.26 19.98 11.75
N GLN A 89 8.95 18.83 11.16
CA GLN A 89 7.72 18.63 10.42
C GLN A 89 7.13 17.24 10.69
N GLU A 90 5.86 17.22 11.06
CA GLU A 90 5.05 16.02 11.19
C GLU A 90 4.02 15.93 10.06
N PHE A 91 3.77 14.73 9.58
CA PHE A 91 2.64 14.47 8.71
C PHE A 91 1.91 13.20 9.12
N LEU A 92 0.62 13.30 9.43
CA LEU A 92 -0.24 12.17 9.69
C LEU A 92 -1.19 11.98 8.52
N PHE A 93 -1.51 10.73 8.19
CA PHE A 93 -2.53 10.46 7.19
C PHE A 93 -3.41 9.27 7.56
N TYR A 94 -4.59 9.26 6.96
CA TYR A 94 -5.47 8.11 6.90
C TYR A 94 -6.09 8.02 5.51
N THR A 95 -6.12 6.83 4.93
CA THR A 95 -6.78 6.56 3.66
C THR A 95 -7.69 5.35 3.79
N ALA A 96 -8.80 5.38 3.07
CA ALA A 96 -9.76 4.29 3.07
C ALA A 96 -10.49 4.20 1.73
N PRO A 97 -10.91 2.99 1.32
CA PRO A 97 -11.72 2.81 0.12
C PRO A 97 -13.01 3.62 0.20
N ALA A 98 -13.40 4.27 -0.90
CA ALA A 98 -14.59 5.09 -0.91
C ALA A 98 -15.88 4.29 -0.62
N ALA A 99 -15.89 3.02 -1.00
CA ALA A 99 -16.98 2.08 -0.72
C ALA A 99 -17.22 1.82 0.78
N CYS A 100 -16.29 2.21 1.67
CA CYS A 100 -16.50 2.15 3.12
C CYS A 100 -17.47 3.22 3.65
N PHE A 101 -17.82 4.23 2.84
CA PHE A 101 -18.61 5.37 3.29
C PHE A 101 -19.91 5.51 2.49
N ASP A 102 -21.01 5.74 3.20
CA ASP A 102 -22.31 6.03 2.63
C ASP A 102 -22.58 7.53 2.74
N LEU A 103 -22.45 8.26 1.62
CA LEU A 103 -22.57 9.71 1.62
C LEU A 103 -24.02 10.13 1.36
N PRO A 104 -24.64 10.97 2.22
CA PRO A 104 -26.07 11.31 2.13
C PRO A 104 -26.56 11.88 0.79
N LEU A 105 -25.67 12.49 -0.01
CA LEU A 105 -26.00 13.16 -1.28
C LEU A 105 -25.46 12.44 -2.53
N VAL A 106 -24.51 11.53 -2.38
CA VAL A 106 -23.77 10.91 -3.50
C VAL A 106 -23.89 9.38 -3.48
N GLY A 107 -24.45 8.80 -2.40
CA GLY A 107 -24.48 7.37 -2.17
C GLY A 107 -23.09 6.82 -1.84
N ARG A 108 -22.85 5.54 -2.17
CA ARG A 108 -21.57 4.85 -1.96
C ARG A 108 -20.73 4.87 -3.23
N PRO A 109 -19.64 5.66 -3.31
CA PRO A 109 -18.77 5.66 -4.47
C PRO A 109 -18.03 4.32 -4.56
N GLY A 110 -18.23 3.57 -5.64
CA GLY A 110 -17.66 2.23 -5.81
C GLY A 110 -16.19 2.21 -6.28
N ASN A 111 -15.68 3.30 -6.85
CA ASN A 111 -14.35 3.40 -7.45
C ASN A 111 -13.48 4.44 -6.74
N GLY A 112 -12.40 4.01 -6.10
CA GLY A 112 -11.38 4.90 -5.54
C GLY A 112 -11.28 4.92 -4.02
N ALA A 113 -10.59 5.93 -3.49
CA ALA A 113 -10.29 6.04 -2.07
C ALA A 113 -10.34 7.50 -1.59
N PHE A 114 -10.80 7.68 -0.36
CA PHE A 114 -10.66 8.93 0.38
C PHE A 114 -9.32 8.96 1.11
N GLY A 115 -8.79 10.16 1.28
CA GLY A 115 -7.63 10.44 2.10
C GLY A 115 -7.87 11.63 3.02
N LEU A 116 -7.26 11.57 4.21
CA LEU A 116 -7.11 12.66 5.15
C LEU A 116 -5.62 12.85 5.43
N GLY A 117 -5.17 14.09 5.60
CA GLY A 117 -3.79 14.43 5.92
C GLY A 117 -3.70 15.61 6.88
N LEU A 118 -2.75 15.57 7.80
CA LEU A 118 -2.42 16.67 8.71
C LEU A 118 -0.92 16.94 8.62
N ASN A 119 -0.54 18.08 8.08
CA ASN A 119 0.84 18.57 8.01
C ASN A 119 1.06 19.62 9.10
N TYR A 120 2.03 19.39 9.98
CA TYR A 120 2.38 20.30 11.07
C TYR A 120 3.86 20.63 10.98
N PHE A 121 4.19 21.91 10.79
CA PHE A 121 5.56 22.40 10.79
C PHE A 121 5.76 23.30 12.01
N TYR A 122 6.90 23.20 12.67
CA TYR A 122 7.18 23.98 13.87
C TYR A 122 8.65 24.38 13.96
N THR A 123 8.89 25.49 14.64
CA THR A 123 10.22 25.97 15.04
C THR A 123 10.52 25.59 16.49
N PRO A 124 11.76 25.77 16.96
CA PRO A 124 12.05 25.75 18.39
C PRO A 124 11.10 26.69 19.16
N LYS A 125 10.67 26.26 20.35
CA LYS A 125 9.66 26.97 21.17
C LYS A 125 10.21 28.20 21.90
N GLU A 126 11.53 28.35 21.95
CA GLU A 126 12.23 29.34 22.77
C GLU A 126 13.10 30.25 21.89
N MET A 127 12.56 30.73 20.76
CA MET A 127 13.27 31.73 19.98
C MET A 127 13.25 33.06 20.74
N GLU A 128 14.41 33.66 20.96
CA GLU A 128 14.53 34.93 21.69
C GLU A 128 13.92 36.07 20.88
N ARG A 129 12.99 36.81 21.49
CA ARG A 129 12.52 38.10 20.98
C ARG A 129 13.58 39.14 21.29
N ARG A 130 14.05 39.88 20.28
CA ARG A 130 15.00 40.98 20.41
C ARG A 130 14.28 42.29 20.13
N SER A 131 14.51 43.31 20.96
CA SER A 131 13.81 44.60 20.87
C SER A 131 14.15 45.43 19.63
N GLY A 132 15.24 45.09 18.93
CA GLY A 132 15.84 45.91 17.87
C GLY A 132 16.52 47.19 18.39
N LEU A 133 16.42 47.50 19.69
CA LEU A 133 17.14 48.63 20.29
C LEU A 133 18.65 48.38 20.21
N TYR A 134 19.42 49.45 19.98
CA TYR A 134 20.88 49.44 19.87
C TYR A 134 21.48 48.68 18.67
N GLU A 135 20.70 48.08 17.76
CA GLU A 135 21.27 47.40 16.57
C GLU A 135 22.12 48.32 15.68
N ALA A 136 21.83 49.62 15.70
CA ALA A 136 22.58 50.65 14.98
C ALA A 136 23.74 51.28 15.78
N ASP A 137 23.95 50.86 17.04
CA ASP A 137 25.03 51.39 17.88
C ASP A 137 26.39 50.76 17.47
N PRO A 138 27.36 51.56 16.99
CA PRO A 138 28.64 51.04 16.51
C PRO A 138 29.58 50.57 17.64
N VAL A 139 29.27 50.91 18.90
CA VAL A 139 30.08 50.58 20.08
C VAL A 139 29.50 49.40 20.85
N ASN A 140 28.17 49.29 20.93
CA ASN A 140 27.51 48.19 21.63
C ASN A 140 26.22 47.71 20.93
N PRO A 141 26.33 46.97 19.81
CA PRO A 141 25.21 46.56 18.97
C PRO A 141 24.41 45.38 19.54
N ILE A 142 24.23 45.30 20.85
CA ILE A 142 23.55 44.17 21.51
C ILE A 142 22.12 44.58 21.86
N SER A 143 21.15 44.06 21.10
CA SER A 143 19.74 44.27 21.39
C SER A 143 19.26 43.46 22.61
N PRO A 144 18.57 44.10 23.58
CA PRO A 144 17.95 43.43 24.72
C PRO A 144 16.99 42.30 24.32
N VAL A 145 16.95 41.25 25.15
CA VAL A 145 15.98 40.15 25.02
C VAL A 145 14.67 40.53 25.70
N GLU A 146 13.55 40.37 24.99
CA GLU A 146 12.18 40.72 25.42
C GLU A 146 11.30 39.47 25.61
N GLY A 147 11.93 38.36 26.03
CA GLY A 147 11.29 37.06 26.21
C GLY A 147 11.43 36.16 24.98
N THR A 148 10.53 35.19 24.85
CA THR A 148 10.56 34.20 23.77
C THR A 148 9.29 34.19 22.93
N PHE A 149 9.40 33.66 21.72
CA PHE A 149 8.29 33.39 20.82
C PHE A 149 8.50 32.07 20.08
N GLY A 150 7.42 31.57 19.46
CA GLY A 150 7.43 30.38 18.63
C GLY A 150 6.66 30.60 17.33
N ALA A 151 6.90 29.72 16.35
CA ALA A 151 6.13 29.69 15.12
C ALA A 151 5.71 28.27 14.79
N TYR A 152 4.49 28.14 14.27
CA TYR A 152 3.98 26.87 13.78
C TYR A 152 2.98 27.06 12.64
N ASP A 153 2.98 26.09 11.74
CA ASP A 153 2.11 26.04 10.59
C ASP A 153 1.35 24.71 10.56
N LEU A 154 0.09 24.76 10.14
CA LEU A 154 -0.80 23.61 10.05
C LEU A 154 -1.50 23.59 8.68
N ALA A 155 -1.59 22.42 8.08
CA ALA A 155 -2.49 22.16 6.97
C ALA A 155 -3.23 20.84 7.16
N PHE A 156 -4.57 20.94 7.28
CA PHE A 156 -5.45 19.79 7.19
C PHE A 156 -5.87 19.59 5.73
N SER A 157 -5.83 18.37 5.23
CA SER A 157 -6.20 17.99 3.86
C SER A 157 -7.26 16.90 3.89
N ALA A 158 -8.29 17.03 3.06
CA ALA A 158 -9.25 15.97 2.79
C ALA A 158 -9.40 15.82 1.28
N GLY A 159 -9.30 14.59 0.77
CA GLY A 159 -9.28 14.35 -0.68
C GLY A 159 -9.92 13.05 -1.09
N TYR A 160 -10.21 12.96 -2.39
CA TYR A 160 -10.79 11.80 -3.05
C TYR A 160 -10.09 11.60 -4.39
N GLY A 161 -9.65 10.36 -4.65
CA GLY A 161 -9.14 9.95 -5.95
C GLY A 161 -9.92 8.76 -6.48
N TRP A 162 -10.29 8.80 -7.76
CA TRP A 162 -11.10 7.77 -8.41
C TRP A 162 -10.60 7.42 -9.80
N ARG A 163 -10.93 6.19 -10.23
CA ARG A 163 -10.66 5.71 -11.60
C ARG A 163 -11.78 6.11 -12.53
N ARG A 164 -11.44 6.68 -13.69
CA ARG A 164 -12.33 7.02 -14.79
C ARG A 164 -11.97 6.15 -16.00
N GLY A 165 -12.66 5.02 -16.17
CA GLY A 165 -12.31 4.03 -17.19
C GLY A 165 -11.17 3.12 -16.75
N ALA A 166 -10.48 2.49 -17.70
CA ALA A 166 -9.48 1.47 -17.41
C ALA A 166 -8.13 2.03 -16.96
N ASP A 167 -7.79 3.25 -17.37
CA ASP A 167 -6.41 3.73 -17.36
C ASP A 167 -6.25 5.20 -16.95
N LEU A 168 -7.33 5.94 -16.75
CA LEU A 168 -7.30 7.30 -16.22
C LEU A 168 -7.75 7.31 -14.76
N SER A 169 -7.01 7.99 -13.91
CA SER A 169 -7.42 8.33 -12.55
C SER A 169 -7.41 9.85 -12.38
N LEU A 170 -8.40 10.34 -11.63
CA LEU A 170 -8.58 11.74 -11.30
C LEU A 170 -8.60 11.87 -9.78
N GLY A 171 -8.25 13.05 -9.26
CA GLY A 171 -8.40 13.30 -7.84
C GLY A 171 -8.41 14.78 -7.50
N ALA A 172 -8.99 15.08 -6.34
CA ALA A 172 -9.03 16.41 -5.78
C ALA A 172 -8.80 16.34 -4.27
N ALA A 173 -8.12 17.34 -3.70
CA ALA A 173 -7.99 17.49 -2.25
C ALA A 173 -8.18 18.94 -1.84
N PHE A 174 -9.00 19.16 -0.82
CA PHE A 174 -9.21 20.45 -0.18
C PHE A 174 -8.29 20.59 1.03
N LYS A 175 -7.72 21.79 1.22
CA LYS A 175 -6.82 22.10 2.34
C LYS A 175 -7.33 23.28 3.14
N VAL A 176 -7.25 23.18 4.46
CA VAL A 176 -7.38 24.30 5.40
C VAL A 176 -6.01 24.57 5.98
N ILE A 177 -5.51 25.78 5.81
CA ILE A 177 -4.14 26.18 6.13
C ILE A 177 -4.17 27.25 7.21
N ARG A 178 -3.31 27.12 8.21
CA ARG A 178 -3.06 28.13 9.25
C ARG A 178 -1.57 28.31 9.45
N GLN A 179 -1.16 29.56 9.62
CA GLN A 179 0.20 29.92 10.02
C GLN A 179 0.13 30.84 11.23
N THR A 180 1.02 30.63 12.18
CA THR A 180 1.12 31.43 13.40
C THR A 180 2.59 31.72 13.68
N ILE A 181 2.88 32.98 13.99
CA ILE A 181 4.18 33.41 14.51
C ILE A 181 3.91 34.39 15.65
N ASP A 182 4.46 34.10 16.81
CA ASP A 182 4.17 34.85 18.03
C ASP A 182 2.64 34.95 18.30
N ASP A 183 2.10 36.15 18.46
CA ASP A 183 0.68 36.45 18.66
C ASP A 183 -0.11 36.66 17.34
N GLU A 184 0.58 36.65 16.20
CA GLU A 184 -0.01 36.87 14.88
C GLU A 184 -0.37 35.55 14.20
N SER A 185 -1.55 35.51 13.56
CA SER A 185 -1.96 34.33 12.79
C SER A 185 -2.72 34.68 11.50
N GLY A 186 -2.58 33.80 10.52
CA GLY A 186 -3.25 33.91 9.23
C GLY A 186 -3.76 32.55 8.76
N GLY A 187 -4.86 32.56 8.01
CA GLY A 187 -5.47 31.34 7.48
C GLY A 187 -5.85 31.47 6.01
N SER A 188 -5.94 30.33 5.33
CA SER A 188 -6.45 30.24 3.97
C SER A 188 -6.98 28.84 3.69
N VAL A 189 -7.54 28.68 2.49
CA VAL A 189 -7.97 27.40 1.95
C VAL A 189 -7.30 27.17 0.60
N ALA A 190 -7.13 25.91 0.21
CA ALA A 190 -6.58 25.58 -1.10
C ALA A 190 -7.24 24.33 -1.70
N LEU A 191 -7.13 24.22 -3.02
CA LEU A 191 -7.50 23.04 -3.78
C LEU A 191 -6.25 22.47 -4.47
N ASP A 192 -6.10 21.16 -4.37
CA ASP A 192 -5.16 20.37 -5.15
C ASP A 192 -5.94 19.52 -6.15
N LEU A 193 -5.49 19.47 -7.40
CA LEU A 193 -6.11 18.71 -8.48
C LEU A 193 -5.07 17.78 -9.10
N GLY A 194 -5.47 16.55 -9.36
CA GLY A 194 -4.58 15.48 -9.79
C GLY A 194 -5.14 14.66 -10.95
N LEU A 195 -4.24 14.20 -11.81
CA LEU A 195 -4.48 13.27 -12.88
C LEU A 195 -3.36 12.23 -12.94
N LEU A 196 -3.71 10.97 -13.17
CA LEU A 196 -2.78 9.89 -13.51
C LEU A 196 -3.32 9.13 -14.73
N ARG A 197 -2.45 8.83 -15.69
CA ARG A 197 -2.76 8.02 -16.87
C ARG A 197 -1.78 6.86 -16.96
N GLU A 198 -2.29 5.65 -16.83
CA GLU A 198 -1.55 4.43 -17.07
C GLU A 198 -1.57 4.11 -18.58
N PHE A 199 -0.46 3.65 -19.13
CA PHE A 199 -0.40 3.23 -20.53
C PHE A 199 0.74 2.23 -20.74
N ARG A 200 0.70 1.52 -21.87
CA ARG A 200 1.78 0.61 -22.28
C ARG A 200 2.43 1.12 -23.55
N ARG A 201 3.76 1.12 -23.57
CA ARG A 201 4.56 1.42 -24.76
C ARG A 201 5.50 0.24 -24.99
N ASP A 202 5.40 -0.39 -26.16
CA ASP A 202 6.22 -1.56 -26.54
C ASP A 202 6.17 -2.68 -25.49
N GLY A 203 4.97 -2.94 -24.95
CA GLY A 203 4.76 -3.94 -23.90
C GLY A 203 5.24 -3.54 -22.51
N VAL A 204 5.83 -2.35 -22.33
CA VAL A 204 6.31 -1.84 -21.04
C VAL A 204 5.26 -0.90 -20.42
N PRO A 205 4.87 -1.09 -19.15
CA PRO A 205 3.93 -0.19 -18.46
C PRO A 205 4.59 1.12 -18.04
N TYR A 206 3.83 2.22 -18.15
CA TYR A 206 4.19 3.56 -17.72
C TYR A 206 2.99 4.23 -17.06
N THR A 207 3.26 5.17 -16.16
CA THR A 207 2.25 6.05 -15.58
C THR A 207 2.68 7.49 -15.79
N ALA A 208 1.88 8.29 -16.49
CA ALA A 208 2.04 9.73 -16.56
C ALA A 208 1.19 10.40 -15.47
N GLY A 209 1.71 11.46 -14.85
CA GLY A 209 1.01 12.21 -13.83
C GLY A 209 1.05 13.70 -14.08
N PHE A 210 -0.02 14.39 -13.71
CA PHE A 210 -0.09 15.84 -13.67
C PHE A 210 -0.83 16.28 -12.42
N THR A 211 -0.33 17.31 -11.74
CA THR A 211 -0.96 17.85 -10.53
C THR A 211 -0.77 19.36 -10.45
N VAL A 212 -1.79 20.03 -9.94
CA VAL A 212 -1.80 21.45 -9.59
C VAL A 212 -2.05 21.53 -8.10
N GLN A 213 -1.11 22.09 -7.35
CA GLN A 213 -1.20 22.11 -5.89
C GLN A 213 -1.29 23.52 -5.34
N ASN A 214 -2.00 23.67 -4.22
CA ASN A 214 -2.14 24.90 -3.45
C ASN A 214 -2.84 26.04 -4.22
N LEU A 215 -3.85 25.71 -5.05
CA LEU A 215 -4.69 26.71 -5.70
C LEU A 215 -5.62 27.36 -4.68
N GLY A 216 -5.42 28.65 -4.40
CA GLY A 216 -6.24 29.36 -3.41
C GLY A 216 -5.91 30.85 -3.30
N PRO A 217 -6.66 31.60 -2.48
CA PRO A 217 -6.60 33.06 -2.42
C PRO A 217 -5.40 33.63 -1.65
N GLY A 218 -4.48 32.80 -1.16
CA GLY A 218 -3.37 33.26 -0.32
C GLY A 218 -3.76 33.52 1.14
N ILE A 219 -2.77 33.87 1.98
CA ILE A 219 -2.96 34.18 3.40
C ILE A 219 -2.83 35.69 3.59
N LYS A 220 -3.76 36.30 4.33
CA LYS A 220 -3.61 37.66 4.83
C LYS A 220 -2.80 37.62 6.12
N LEU A 221 -1.64 38.25 6.12
CA LEU A 221 -0.76 38.41 7.28
C LEU A 221 -0.79 39.88 7.69
N VAL A 222 -1.34 40.15 8.88
CA VAL A 222 -1.59 41.50 9.42
C VAL A 222 -2.44 42.35 8.46
N SER A 223 -1.81 43.04 7.50
CA SER A 223 -2.45 43.93 6.54
C SER A 223 -2.33 43.48 5.07
N ARG A 224 -1.33 42.65 4.73
CA ARG A 224 -1.02 42.26 3.35
C ARG A 224 -1.37 40.81 3.06
N ARG A 225 -1.85 40.57 1.84
CA ARG A 225 -2.17 39.22 1.35
C ARG A 225 -1.02 38.70 0.50
N TYR A 226 -0.52 37.52 0.84
CA TYR A 226 0.52 36.82 0.10
C TYR A 226 -0.07 35.57 -0.56
N GLY A 227 0.32 35.31 -1.80
CA GLY A 227 -0.18 34.15 -2.55
C GLY A 227 0.24 32.82 -1.91
N LEU A 228 -0.55 31.76 -2.13
CA LEU A 228 -0.15 30.40 -1.78
C LEU A 228 0.96 29.91 -2.72
N PRO A 229 1.75 28.90 -2.29
CA PRO A 229 2.83 28.34 -3.09
C PRO A 229 2.29 27.41 -4.18
N LEU A 230 1.60 28.00 -5.16
CA LEU A 230 1.04 27.29 -6.31
C LEU A 230 2.15 26.64 -7.11
N VAL A 231 1.98 25.35 -7.41
CA VAL A 231 2.93 24.58 -8.20
C VAL A 231 2.22 23.65 -9.17
N PHE A 232 2.73 23.62 -10.40
CA PHE A 232 2.37 22.65 -11.42
C PHE A 232 3.45 21.57 -11.45
N LYS A 233 3.05 20.29 -11.42
CA LYS A 233 3.99 19.18 -11.58
C LYS A 233 3.50 18.24 -12.67
N ALA A 234 4.42 17.78 -13.49
CA ALA A 234 4.21 16.71 -14.45
C ALA A 234 5.25 15.63 -14.21
N GLY A 235 4.86 14.37 -14.26
CA GLY A 235 5.76 13.26 -14.00
C GLY A 235 5.51 12.08 -14.92
N LEU A 236 6.51 11.19 -14.95
CA LEU A 236 6.44 9.90 -15.62
C LEU A 236 7.09 8.87 -14.71
N SER A 237 6.41 7.76 -14.46
CA SER A 237 6.99 6.63 -13.74
C SER A 237 6.87 5.34 -14.54
N ARG A 238 7.76 4.41 -14.23
CA ARG A 238 7.81 3.09 -14.84
C ARG A 238 8.28 2.06 -13.82
N PRO A 239 7.53 0.98 -13.60
CA PRO A 239 8.04 -0.15 -12.84
C PRO A 239 9.12 -0.89 -13.66
N LEU A 240 10.13 -1.39 -12.96
CA LEU A 240 11.23 -2.17 -13.50
C LEU A 240 10.93 -3.67 -13.36
N PRO A 241 11.28 -4.48 -14.38
CA PRO A 241 11.14 -5.94 -14.29
C PRO A 241 12.07 -6.54 -13.23
N GLY A 242 11.77 -7.76 -12.78
CA GLY A 242 12.52 -8.45 -11.72
C GLY A 242 11.80 -8.33 -10.39
N LEU A 243 12.50 -7.86 -9.35
CA LEU A 243 11.96 -7.74 -7.98
C LEU A 243 10.94 -6.58 -7.80
N GLY A 244 10.61 -5.84 -8.87
CA GLY A 244 9.58 -4.79 -8.83
C GLY A 244 10.08 -3.40 -8.45
N GLY A 245 11.21 -2.95 -9.02
CA GLY A 245 11.72 -1.59 -8.82
C GLY A 245 10.89 -0.51 -9.51
N LEU A 246 11.23 0.76 -9.31
CA LEU A 246 10.55 1.91 -9.90
C LEU A 246 11.57 2.95 -10.38
N LEU A 247 11.33 3.52 -11.56
CA LEU A 247 11.95 4.77 -11.98
C LEU A 247 10.88 5.85 -12.08
N ALA A 248 11.23 7.06 -11.67
CA ALA A 248 10.35 8.21 -11.72
C ALA A 248 11.10 9.46 -12.21
N LEU A 249 10.41 10.25 -13.02
CA LEU A 249 10.84 11.56 -13.49
C LEU A 249 9.76 12.57 -13.12
N GLU A 250 10.16 13.78 -12.75
CA GLU A 250 9.25 14.87 -12.47
C GLU A 250 9.82 16.20 -12.96
N VAL A 251 8.95 17.04 -13.52
CA VAL A 251 9.20 18.47 -13.73
C VAL A 251 8.19 19.23 -12.87
N ALA A 252 8.68 20.20 -12.10
CA ALA A 252 7.87 21.04 -11.24
C ALA A 252 8.12 22.52 -11.53
N LYS A 253 7.06 23.30 -11.71
CA LYS A 253 7.11 24.76 -11.87
C LYS A 253 6.28 25.44 -10.78
N PRO A 254 6.92 25.91 -9.70
CA PRO A 254 6.27 26.79 -8.72
C PRO A 254 6.17 28.23 -9.25
N VAL A 255 5.20 28.99 -8.74
CA VAL A 255 5.01 30.41 -9.13
C VAL A 255 6.15 31.31 -8.66
N ASP A 256 6.81 30.94 -7.56
CA ASP A 256 7.79 31.77 -6.86
C ASP A 256 9.23 31.21 -6.90
N ASN A 257 9.48 30.22 -7.76
CA ASN A 257 10.84 29.70 -7.95
C ASN A 257 11.05 29.23 -9.40
N TYR A 258 12.30 28.99 -9.79
CA TYR A 258 12.65 28.40 -11.08
C TYR A 258 12.08 26.98 -11.22
N PRO A 259 11.77 26.55 -12.47
CA PRO A 259 11.43 25.15 -12.72
C PRO A 259 12.51 24.21 -12.19
N SER A 260 12.11 23.03 -11.72
CA SER A 260 13.03 21.96 -11.32
C SER A 260 12.69 20.67 -12.03
N ALA A 261 13.71 19.87 -12.33
CA ALA A 261 13.57 18.49 -12.77
C ALA A 261 14.08 17.55 -11.67
N ALA A 262 13.43 16.41 -11.49
CA ALA A 262 13.85 15.38 -10.55
C ALA A 262 13.84 14.01 -11.22
N ILE A 263 14.84 13.19 -10.87
CA ILE A 263 14.89 11.76 -11.17
C ILE A 263 14.93 11.00 -9.85
N GLY A 264 14.18 9.91 -9.78
CA GLY A 264 14.09 9.03 -8.63
C GLY A 264 14.12 7.57 -9.05
N ALA A 265 14.75 6.75 -8.22
CA ALA A 265 14.82 5.31 -8.39
C ALA A 265 14.54 4.59 -7.07
N GLU A 266 13.76 3.53 -7.14
CA GLU A 266 13.53 2.55 -6.08
C GLU A 266 14.02 1.19 -6.58
N TYR A 267 14.91 0.58 -5.82
CA TYR A 267 15.46 -0.73 -6.11
C TYR A 267 15.23 -1.68 -4.92
N PRO A 268 14.31 -2.65 -5.05
CA PRO A 268 14.12 -3.69 -4.06
C PRO A 268 15.33 -4.61 -4.05
N LEU A 269 16.05 -4.66 -2.92
CA LEU A 269 17.10 -5.63 -2.65
C LEU A 269 16.52 -7.00 -2.30
N THR A 270 15.37 -7.01 -1.62
CA THR A 270 14.56 -8.19 -1.31
C THR A 270 13.08 -7.82 -1.39
N GLU A 271 12.18 -8.79 -1.17
CA GLU A 271 10.74 -8.52 -1.03
C GLU A 271 10.40 -7.62 0.18
N ARG A 272 11.33 -7.49 1.14
CA ARG A 272 11.13 -6.70 2.37
C ARG A 272 11.99 -5.45 2.45
N LEU A 273 13.08 -5.36 1.68
CA LEU A 273 14.04 -4.26 1.77
C LEU A 273 14.19 -3.58 0.42
N ALA A 274 13.98 -2.27 0.38
CA ALA A 274 14.23 -1.44 -0.78
C ALA A 274 15.22 -0.32 -0.46
N ILE A 275 16.11 -0.03 -1.41
CA ILE A 275 16.95 1.17 -1.39
C ILE A 275 16.44 2.16 -2.42
N ARG A 276 16.60 3.45 -2.13
CA ARG A 276 16.08 4.54 -2.94
C ARG A 276 17.12 5.64 -3.07
N SER A 277 17.12 6.28 -4.23
CA SER A 277 17.92 7.47 -4.45
C SER A 277 17.22 8.39 -5.43
N GLY A 278 17.53 9.67 -5.35
CA GLY A 278 17.02 10.66 -6.27
C GLY A 278 17.91 11.89 -6.33
N TYR A 279 17.66 12.69 -7.35
CA TYR A 279 18.31 13.97 -7.56
C TYR A 279 17.32 14.98 -8.10
N ARG A 280 17.19 16.13 -7.44
CA ARG A 280 16.43 17.28 -7.90
C ARG A 280 17.37 18.40 -8.33
N TYR A 281 17.27 18.80 -9.58
CA TYR A 281 17.99 19.93 -10.15
C TYR A 281 17.03 21.10 -10.37
N ARG A 282 17.35 22.26 -9.81
CA ARG A 282 16.67 23.52 -10.11
C ARG A 282 17.35 24.21 -11.29
N MET A 283 16.56 24.70 -12.24
CA MET A 283 17.06 25.48 -13.37
C MET A 283 17.82 26.71 -12.82
N TYR A 284 18.99 26.97 -13.40
CA TYR A 284 19.98 27.94 -12.89
C TYR A 284 20.69 27.52 -11.61
N GLY A 285 20.73 26.23 -11.27
CA GLY A 285 21.54 25.69 -10.19
C GLY A 285 20.81 25.58 -8.85
N ASN A 286 21.32 24.70 -7.99
CA ASN A 286 20.83 24.52 -6.62
C ASN A 286 21.55 25.51 -5.70
N GLU A 287 20.79 26.36 -5.01
CA GLU A 287 21.29 27.50 -4.23
C GLU A 287 22.18 27.09 -3.04
N LEU A 288 22.00 25.87 -2.54
CA LEU A 288 22.77 25.29 -1.44
C LEU A 288 23.88 24.32 -1.92
N GLY A 289 24.20 24.38 -3.21
CA GLY A 289 25.19 23.53 -3.85
C GLY A 289 24.60 22.29 -4.51
N ALA A 290 25.38 21.65 -5.38
CA ALA A 290 24.94 20.50 -6.16
C ALA A 290 24.46 19.33 -5.27
N SER A 291 25.08 19.13 -4.10
CA SER A 291 24.69 18.09 -3.16
C SER A 291 23.28 18.28 -2.62
N SER A 292 22.76 19.50 -2.53
CA SER A 292 21.41 19.75 -1.97
C SER A 292 20.26 19.23 -2.84
N GLY A 293 20.57 18.78 -4.06
CA GLY A 293 19.62 18.09 -4.91
C GLY A 293 19.52 16.59 -4.62
N PHE A 294 20.55 16.00 -3.99
CA PHE A 294 20.64 14.58 -3.76
C PHE A 294 19.72 14.12 -2.62
N SER A 295 19.18 12.91 -2.78
CA SER A 295 18.44 12.21 -1.74
C SER A 295 18.76 10.71 -1.78
N ALA A 296 18.76 10.09 -0.60
CA ALA A 296 18.89 8.65 -0.48
C ALA A 296 17.97 8.14 0.64
N GLY A 297 17.61 6.87 0.59
CA GLY A 297 16.78 6.28 1.62
C GLY A 297 16.67 4.77 1.51
N ALA A 298 16.03 4.18 2.52
CA ALA A 298 15.73 2.77 2.57
C ALA A 298 14.32 2.55 3.12
N GLY A 299 13.70 1.45 2.74
CA GLY A 299 12.38 1.04 3.21
C GLY A 299 12.40 -0.42 3.62
N VAL A 300 11.79 -0.72 4.75
CA VAL A 300 11.64 -2.08 5.26
C VAL A 300 10.16 -2.39 5.49
N VAL A 301 9.71 -3.52 4.95
CA VAL A 301 8.33 -4.01 5.07
C VAL A 301 8.29 -5.22 6.01
N PHE A 302 7.43 -5.14 7.02
CA PHE A 302 7.12 -6.19 7.98
C PHE A 302 5.61 -6.44 8.02
N ASP A 303 5.14 -7.43 7.24
CA ASP A 303 3.72 -7.75 7.09
C ASP A 303 2.89 -6.53 6.65
N ARG A 304 2.17 -5.91 7.60
CA ARG A 304 1.31 -4.74 7.38
C ARG A 304 2.01 -3.41 7.63
N LEU A 305 3.19 -3.43 8.22
CA LEU A 305 3.93 -2.26 8.65
C LEU A 305 5.07 -1.96 7.68
N THR A 306 5.19 -0.72 7.25
CA THR A 306 6.33 -0.25 6.45
C THR A 306 7.04 0.85 7.21
N PHE A 307 8.36 0.73 7.31
CA PHE A 307 9.24 1.75 7.85
C PHE A 307 10.08 2.30 6.71
N ASP A 308 10.06 3.61 6.49
CA ASP A 308 10.90 4.26 5.51
C ASP A 308 11.79 5.31 6.18
N TYR A 309 13.03 5.41 5.71
CA TYR A 309 14.00 6.41 6.11
C TYR A 309 14.52 7.15 4.88
N ALA A 310 14.73 8.46 5.01
CA ALA A 310 15.35 9.28 3.97
C ALA A 310 16.34 10.29 4.55
N PHE A 311 17.42 10.49 3.81
CA PHE A 311 18.47 11.45 4.05
C PHE A 311 18.54 12.45 2.91
N THR A 312 18.60 13.74 3.25
CA THR A 312 18.87 14.81 2.28
C THR A 312 19.88 15.82 2.87
N PRO A 313 21.01 16.07 2.21
CA PRO A 313 21.91 17.14 2.60
C PRO A 313 21.38 18.50 2.14
N PHE A 314 21.62 19.56 2.90
CA PHE A 314 21.29 20.96 2.55
C PHE A 314 22.55 21.86 2.53
N GLY A 315 23.70 21.25 2.25
CA GLY A 315 24.97 21.97 2.18
C GLY A 315 25.30 22.64 3.52
N VAL A 316 25.53 23.94 3.48
CA VAL A 316 25.90 24.75 4.65
C VAL A 316 24.83 24.82 5.73
N LEU A 317 23.55 24.57 5.39
CA LEU A 317 22.47 24.60 6.37
C LEU A 317 22.44 23.35 7.25
N GLY A 318 23.10 22.26 6.84
CA GLY A 318 23.14 20.99 7.56
C GLY A 318 22.43 19.87 6.81
N ASN A 319 22.11 18.79 7.51
CA ASN A 319 21.45 17.61 6.94
C ASN A 319 20.05 17.45 7.53
N SER A 320 19.21 16.69 6.84
CA SER A 320 17.88 16.32 7.32
C SER A 320 17.66 14.83 7.25
N HIS A 321 17.03 14.32 8.30
CA HIS A 321 16.70 12.92 8.53
C HIS A 321 15.18 12.78 8.63
N ARG A 322 14.61 11.88 7.83
CA ARG A 322 13.17 11.70 7.74
C ARG A 322 12.79 10.25 7.95
N PHE A 323 11.70 10.06 8.68
CA PHE A 323 11.19 8.75 9.06
C PHE A 323 9.71 8.67 8.68
N SER A 324 9.25 7.48 8.31
CA SER A 324 7.85 7.21 8.05
C SER A 324 7.47 5.84 8.55
N ILE A 325 6.28 5.75 9.12
CA ILE A 325 5.67 4.49 9.55
C ILE A 325 4.29 4.41 8.92
N ASN A 326 4.05 3.36 8.16
CA ASN A 326 2.79 3.13 7.45
C ASN A 326 2.20 1.78 7.85
N LEU A 327 0.97 1.79 8.36
CA LEU A 327 0.20 0.59 8.65
C LEU A 327 -0.87 0.38 7.58
N SER A 328 -0.84 -0.76 6.90
CA SER A 328 -1.88 -1.20 5.96
C SER A 328 -2.82 -2.20 6.63
N PHE A 329 -4.12 -1.99 6.57
CA PHE A 329 -5.10 -2.87 7.23
C PHE A 329 -6.46 -2.85 6.52
N GLY A 330 -7.31 -3.83 6.84
CA GLY A 330 -8.66 -3.92 6.30
C GLY A 330 -8.67 -4.01 4.78
N SER A 331 -8.52 -5.21 4.23
CA SER A 331 -8.93 -5.45 2.85
C SER A 331 -10.46 -5.48 2.84
N LEU A 332 -11.11 -4.70 1.99
CA LEU A 332 -12.45 -5.08 1.56
C LEU A 332 -12.28 -6.45 0.88
N SER A 333 -12.67 -7.54 1.56
CA SER A 333 -12.93 -8.78 0.88
C SER A 333 -14.00 -8.47 -0.17
N SER A 334 -13.56 -8.33 -1.42
CA SER A 334 -14.43 -8.02 -2.54
C SER A 334 -15.29 -9.25 -2.82
N GLY A 335 -16.39 -9.34 -2.07
CA GLY A 335 -17.63 -9.85 -2.62
C GLY A 335 -17.96 -9.02 -3.85
N ARG A 336 -17.68 -9.60 -5.02
CA ARG A 336 -17.97 -9.15 -6.40
C ARG A 336 -17.00 -8.15 -7.04
N GLY A 337 -16.34 -8.60 -8.11
CA GLY A 337 -16.19 -7.78 -9.33
C GLY A 337 -14.80 -7.55 -9.90
N GLY A 338 -13.71 -8.03 -9.31
CA GLY A 338 -12.38 -8.06 -9.94
C GLY A 338 -12.18 -9.40 -10.63
N ALA A 339 -11.73 -9.41 -11.89
CA ALA A 339 -11.47 -10.63 -12.63
C ALA A 339 -10.64 -11.59 -11.78
N ALA A 340 -11.27 -12.69 -11.35
CA ALA A 340 -10.59 -13.77 -10.67
C ALA A 340 -9.41 -14.21 -11.54
N ALA A 341 -8.29 -14.56 -10.92
CA ALA A 341 -7.34 -15.49 -11.53
C ALA A 341 -8.16 -16.59 -12.21
N PRO A 342 -7.91 -16.91 -13.49
CA PRO A 342 -8.85 -17.66 -14.32
C PRO A 342 -9.35 -18.87 -13.55
N GLU A 343 -10.66 -18.89 -13.29
CA GLU A 343 -11.29 -20.02 -12.62
C GLU A 343 -10.98 -21.25 -13.47
N ARG A 344 -10.36 -22.25 -12.85
CA ARG A 344 -10.16 -23.52 -13.53
C ARG A 344 -11.57 -24.11 -13.73
N PRO A 345 -11.99 -24.47 -14.96
CA PRO A 345 -13.31 -25.03 -15.19
C PRO A 345 -13.51 -26.23 -14.28
N ALA A 346 -14.58 -26.21 -13.48
CA ALA A 346 -14.94 -27.36 -12.67
C ALA A 346 -15.26 -28.53 -13.60
N ALA A 347 -14.65 -29.69 -13.36
CA ALA A 347 -15.07 -30.90 -14.05
C ALA A 347 -16.57 -31.14 -13.75
N PRO A 348 -17.36 -31.61 -14.73
CA PRO A 348 -18.76 -31.92 -14.50
C PRO A 348 -18.90 -32.92 -13.35
N ALA A 349 -19.84 -32.67 -12.44
CA ALA A 349 -20.10 -33.57 -11.33
C ALA A 349 -20.54 -34.95 -11.86
N PRO A 350 -20.02 -36.06 -11.31
CA PRO A 350 -20.54 -37.39 -11.63
C PRO A 350 -22.04 -37.51 -11.32
N GLU A 351 -22.72 -38.46 -11.95
CA GLU A 351 -24.13 -38.75 -11.67
C GLU A 351 -24.34 -39.03 -10.17
N GLY A 352 -25.32 -38.36 -9.56
CA GLY A 352 -25.58 -38.42 -8.11
C GLY A 352 -24.73 -37.47 -7.24
N TYR A 353 -23.86 -36.64 -7.84
CA TYR A 353 -23.04 -35.64 -7.13
C TYR A 353 -23.42 -34.21 -7.50
N ARG A 354 -23.14 -33.28 -6.58
CA ARG A 354 -23.23 -31.82 -6.80
C ARG A 354 -21.87 -31.18 -6.53
N ASN A 355 -21.45 -30.26 -7.41
CA ASN A 355 -20.21 -29.51 -7.21
C ASN A 355 -20.41 -28.38 -6.19
N PHE A 356 -19.54 -28.33 -5.19
CA PHE A 356 -19.44 -27.25 -4.21
C PHE A 356 -18.15 -26.47 -4.40
N LYS A 357 -18.23 -25.14 -4.32
CA LYS A 357 -17.08 -24.24 -4.48
C LYS A 357 -16.35 -24.06 -3.15
N PHE A 358 -15.05 -24.29 -3.16
CA PHE A 358 -14.15 -24.03 -2.05
C PHE A 358 -13.35 -22.78 -2.34
N ASN A 359 -13.54 -21.75 -1.52
CA ASN A 359 -12.77 -20.51 -1.63
C ASN A 359 -11.43 -20.69 -0.92
N ILE A 360 -10.35 -20.31 -1.58
CA ILE A 360 -9.00 -20.46 -1.05
C ILE A 360 -8.56 -19.19 -0.32
N SER A 361 -7.99 -19.40 0.85
CA SER A 361 -7.05 -18.49 1.49
C SER A 361 -5.68 -19.18 1.56
N SER A 362 -4.60 -18.44 1.40
CA SER A 362 -3.26 -19.02 1.40
C SER A 362 -2.28 -18.19 2.21
N ARG A 363 -1.39 -18.88 2.95
CA ARG A 363 -0.27 -18.30 3.68
C ARG A 363 1.04 -18.83 3.09
N PRO A 364 1.94 -17.99 2.55
CA PRO A 364 3.23 -18.45 2.04
C PRO A 364 4.08 -19.00 3.19
N LEU A 365 4.72 -20.15 2.97
CA LEU A 365 5.59 -20.82 3.95
C LEU A 365 7.07 -20.70 3.58
N ALA A 366 7.43 -20.93 2.31
CA ALA A 366 8.83 -20.88 1.86
C ALA A 366 8.93 -20.68 0.34
N LEU A 367 10.00 -20.04 -0.12
CA LEU A 367 10.31 -19.87 -1.55
C LEU A 367 11.41 -20.85 -1.99
N SER A 368 11.30 -21.43 -3.18
CA SER A 368 12.33 -22.30 -3.76
C SER A 368 12.45 -22.11 -5.27
N THR A 369 13.55 -22.59 -5.86
CA THR A 369 13.74 -22.62 -7.32
C THR A 369 12.70 -23.48 -8.06
N ARG A 370 11.98 -24.36 -7.33
CA ARG A 370 10.93 -25.22 -7.88
C ARG A 370 9.52 -24.62 -7.77
N GLY A 371 9.36 -23.47 -7.10
CA GLY A 371 8.08 -22.83 -6.81
C GLY A 371 7.99 -22.32 -5.38
N ALA A 372 6.88 -21.67 -5.05
CA ALA A 372 6.56 -21.21 -3.69
C ALA A 372 5.70 -22.24 -2.96
N LYS A 373 6.06 -22.56 -1.71
CA LYS A 373 5.26 -23.39 -0.81
C LYS A 373 4.24 -22.52 -0.09
N TYR A 374 2.98 -22.91 -0.12
CA TYR A 374 1.88 -22.27 0.57
C TYR A 374 1.18 -23.25 1.49
N GLU A 375 0.74 -22.79 2.65
CA GLU A 375 -0.36 -23.39 3.40
C GLU A 375 -1.66 -22.86 2.78
N ILE A 376 -2.45 -23.76 2.22
CA ILE A 376 -3.73 -23.47 1.58
C ILE A 376 -4.82 -23.93 2.53
N LYS A 377 -5.72 -23.01 2.88
CA LYS A 377 -6.99 -23.31 3.57
C LYS A 377 -8.14 -23.02 2.63
N ALA A 378 -8.85 -24.07 2.25
CA ALA A 378 -9.98 -24.04 1.35
C ALA A 378 -11.28 -24.30 2.13
N VAL A 379 -12.28 -23.44 1.98
CA VAL A 379 -13.52 -23.51 2.79
C VAL A 379 -14.76 -23.44 1.90
N SER A 380 -15.75 -24.29 2.19
CA SER A 380 -17.09 -24.27 1.61
C SER A 380 -18.14 -24.33 2.72
N GLY A 381 -18.96 -23.28 2.86
CA GLY A 381 -20.02 -23.25 3.87
C GLY A 381 -21.22 -24.15 3.54
N GLU A 382 -21.38 -24.51 2.27
CA GLU A 382 -22.51 -25.28 1.76
C GLU A 382 -22.24 -26.78 1.70
N SER A 383 -20.96 -27.20 1.63
CA SER A 383 -20.59 -28.62 1.58
C SER A 383 -20.64 -29.28 2.96
N GLY A 384 -20.83 -30.60 3.00
CA GLY A 384 -20.60 -31.43 4.18
C GLY A 384 -19.11 -31.54 4.54
N LEU A 385 -18.22 -31.43 3.54
CA LEU A 385 -16.79 -31.21 3.75
C LEU A 385 -16.57 -29.70 3.89
N TYR A 386 -16.50 -29.23 5.12
CA TYR A 386 -16.48 -27.82 5.44
C TYR A 386 -15.16 -27.15 5.08
N SER A 387 -14.02 -27.81 5.36
CA SER A 387 -12.72 -27.25 5.05
C SER A 387 -11.67 -28.30 4.69
N MET A 388 -10.69 -27.88 3.90
CA MET A 388 -9.48 -28.63 3.57
C MET A 388 -8.27 -27.72 3.77
N THR A 389 -7.32 -28.13 4.61
CA THR A 389 -6.05 -27.42 4.83
C THR A 389 -4.88 -28.30 4.42
N PHE A 390 -3.97 -27.78 3.60
CA PHE A 390 -2.81 -28.52 3.12
C PHE A 390 -1.66 -27.61 2.70
N VAL A 391 -0.45 -28.14 2.71
CA VAL A 391 0.72 -27.46 2.14
C VAL A 391 0.83 -27.84 0.67
N ALA A 392 1.02 -26.88 -0.23
CA ALA A 392 1.23 -27.15 -1.65
C ALA A 392 2.39 -26.33 -2.23
N LEU A 393 3.12 -26.92 -3.17
CA LEU A 393 4.11 -26.22 -3.99
C LEU A 393 3.44 -25.71 -5.27
N LEU A 394 3.52 -24.40 -5.54
CA LEU A 394 2.93 -23.76 -6.72
C LEU A 394 3.99 -23.06 -7.58
N ARG A 395 3.83 -23.15 -8.90
CA ARG A 395 4.55 -22.35 -9.90
C ARG A 395 3.56 -21.37 -10.55
N GLY A 396 3.31 -20.26 -9.88
CA GLY A 396 2.34 -19.24 -10.32
C GLY A 396 1.46 -18.75 -9.19
N GLU A 397 0.40 -18.02 -9.54
CA GLU A 397 -0.58 -17.49 -8.60
C GLU A 397 -1.41 -18.62 -7.95
N VAL A 398 -1.78 -18.43 -6.70
CA VAL A 398 -2.72 -19.31 -6.01
C VAL A 398 -4.12 -19.06 -6.58
N PRO A 399 -4.84 -20.10 -7.07
CA PRO A 399 -6.18 -19.90 -7.61
C PRO A 399 -7.16 -19.45 -6.53
N ALA A 400 -8.18 -18.66 -6.92
CA ALA A 400 -9.19 -18.14 -6.00
C ALA A 400 -10.05 -19.25 -5.35
N GLY A 401 -10.14 -20.42 -5.98
CA GLY A 401 -10.87 -21.57 -5.47
C GLY A 401 -10.80 -22.79 -6.38
N PHE A 402 -11.42 -23.88 -5.93
CA PHE A 402 -11.66 -25.11 -6.72
C PHE A 402 -13.00 -25.73 -6.34
N SER A 403 -13.42 -26.75 -7.08
CA SER A 403 -14.65 -27.48 -6.80
C SER A 403 -14.37 -28.88 -6.25
N VAL A 404 -15.20 -29.29 -5.29
CA VAL A 404 -15.29 -30.66 -4.79
C VAL A 404 -16.70 -31.15 -5.08
N ALA A 405 -16.82 -32.33 -5.66
CA ALA A 405 -18.12 -32.93 -5.91
C ALA A 405 -18.56 -33.71 -4.67
N GLU A 406 -19.78 -33.48 -4.19
CA GLU A 406 -20.35 -34.14 -3.03
C GLU A 406 -21.59 -34.95 -3.41
N GLY A 407 -21.60 -36.22 -3.01
CA GLY A 407 -22.68 -37.17 -3.26
C GLY A 407 -23.75 -37.12 -2.19
N LEU A 408 -25.01 -37.38 -2.57
CA LEU A 408 -26.08 -37.55 -1.59
C LEU A 408 -25.82 -38.79 -0.71
N PRO A 409 -26.14 -38.76 0.60
CA PRO A 409 -26.03 -39.94 1.46
C PRO A 409 -26.87 -41.14 1.00
N SER A 410 -27.91 -40.89 0.19
CA SER A 410 -28.77 -41.91 -0.44
C SER A 410 -28.27 -42.43 -1.78
N ALA A 411 -27.14 -41.91 -2.31
CA ALA A 411 -26.52 -42.47 -3.49
C ALA A 411 -26.03 -43.89 -3.19
N ALA A 412 -26.10 -44.80 -4.18
CA ALA A 412 -25.59 -46.15 -4.04
C ALA A 412 -24.16 -46.11 -3.46
N ALA A 413 -23.93 -46.87 -2.40
CA ALA A 413 -22.65 -46.90 -1.70
C ALA A 413 -21.51 -47.11 -2.72
N PRO A 414 -20.47 -46.26 -2.74
CA PRO A 414 -19.36 -46.41 -3.67
C PRO A 414 -18.83 -47.84 -3.69
N ALA A 415 -18.57 -48.35 -4.89
CA ALA A 415 -18.03 -49.69 -5.06
C ALA A 415 -16.77 -49.89 -4.19
N GLY A 416 -16.76 -51.00 -3.43
CA GLY A 416 -15.62 -51.39 -2.58
C GLY A 416 -15.63 -50.80 -1.16
N LEU A 417 -16.66 -50.06 -0.74
CA LEU A 417 -16.82 -49.68 0.67
C LEU A 417 -16.87 -50.92 1.57
N PRO A 418 -16.27 -50.90 2.78
CA PRO A 418 -16.31 -52.03 3.69
C PRO A 418 -17.74 -52.46 4.03
N ALA A 419 -17.99 -53.77 4.06
CA ALA A 419 -19.29 -54.31 4.45
C ALA A 419 -19.67 -53.90 5.89
N GLY A 420 -20.95 -53.61 6.14
CA GLY A 420 -21.42 -53.11 7.45
C GLY A 420 -21.03 -51.66 7.74
N THR A 421 -20.90 -50.84 6.69
CA THR A 421 -20.70 -49.39 6.83
C THR A 421 -21.79 -48.62 6.09
N LEU A 422 -22.26 -47.53 6.70
CA LEU A 422 -23.26 -46.64 6.11
C LEU A 422 -22.63 -45.31 5.72
N PRO A 423 -22.71 -44.87 4.46
CA PRO A 423 -22.15 -43.60 4.03
C PRO A 423 -22.95 -42.43 4.64
N LEU A 424 -22.23 -41.50 5.26
CA LEU A 424 -22.74 -40.27 5.86
C LEU A 424 -22.41 -39.03 5.00
N GLY A 425 -21.36 -39.12 4.18
CA GLY A 425 -20.96 -38.09 3.22
C GLY A 425 -19.93 -38.65 2.25
N LEU A 426 -19.99 -38.23 0.99
CA LEU A 426 -19.11 -38.70 -0.09
C LEU A 426 -18.53 -37.50 -0.83
N TRP A 427 -17.21 -37.39 -0.91
CA TRP A 427 -16.54 -36.27 -1.55
C TRP A 427 -15.53 -36.75 -2.58
N ARG A 428 -15.60 -36.18 -3.79
CA ARG A 428 -14.64 -36.39 -4.87
C ARG A 428 -13.87 -35.12 -5.11
N THR A 429 -12.56 -35.17 -4.89
CA THR A 429 -11.69 -34.02 -5.13
C THR A 429 -11.27 -33.99 -6.59
N GLY A 430 -11.35 -32.82 -7.21
CA GLY A 430 -10.69 -32.58 -8.49
C GLY A 430 -9.18 -32.44 -8.33
N VAL A 431 -8.51 -31.91 -9.35
CA VAL A 431 -7.08 -31.57 -9.25
C VAL A 431 -6.90 -30.41 -8.26
N LEU A 432 -6.34 -30.71 -7.08
CA LEU A 432 -6.00 -29.69 -6.09
C LEU A 432 -4.97 -28.69 -6.64
N PRO A 433 -4.98 -27.43 -6.17
CA PRO A 433 -3.99 -26.43 -6.56
C PRO A 433 -2.55 -26.86 -6.24
N GLY A 434 -1.66 -26.71 -7.22
CA GLY A 434 -0.25 -27.03 -7.05
C GLY A 434 0.02 -28.51 -6.88
N SER A 435 1.11 -28.81 -6.17
CA SER A 435 1.46 -30.15 -5.73
C SER A 435 1.36 -30.23 -4.21
N PRO A 436 0.24 -30.72 -3.64
CA PRO A 436 0.11 -30.96 -2.21
C PRO A 436 1.28 -31.77 -1.65
N GLN A 437 1.66 -31.48 -0.41
CA GLN A 437 2.78 -32.07 0.30
C GLN A 437 2.28 -32.61 1.65
N GLY A 438 2.41 -33.92 1.87
CA GLY A 438 1.91 -34.57 3.08
C GLY A 438 0.39 -34.76 3.08
N ASP A 439 -0.16 -34.93 4.27
CA ASP A 439 -1.58 -35.17 4.48
C ASP A 439 -2.40 -33.87 4.43
N LEU A 440 -3.66 -34.01 4.05
CA LEU A 440 -4.69 -32.99 4.09
C LEU A 440 -5.36 -33.05 5.45
N GLN A 441 -5.48 -31.90 6.12
CA GLN A 441 -6.38 -31.75 7.25
C GLN A 441 -7.78 -31.44 6.73
N LEU A 442 -8.70 -32.38 6.93
CA LEU A 442 -10.08 -32.32 6.48
C LEU A 442 -10.97 -32.02 7.68
N GLU A 443 -11.92 -31.10 7.50
CA GLU A 443 -12.99 -30.85 8.47
C GLU A 443 -14.33 -31.09 7.78
N PHE A 444 -15.14 -31.97 8.37
CA PHE A 444 -16.44 -32.34 7.82
C PHE A 444 -17.49 -32.40 8.92
N ARG A 445 -18.76 -32.33 8.53
CA ARG A 445 -19.90 -32.34 9.44
C ARG A 445 -20.84 -33.48 9.13
N VAL A 446 -21.41 -34.07 10.17
CA VAL A 446 -22.39 -35.15 10.09
C VAL A 446 -23.63 -34.76 10.89
N PRO A 447 -24.86 -34.94 10.36
CA PRO A 447 -26.08 -34.69 11.12
C PRO A 447 -26.11 -35.51 12.42
N LYS A 448 -26.48 -34.90 13.55
CA LYS A 448 -26.53 -35.59 14.85
C LYS A 448 -27.43 -36.82 14.87
N GLU A 449 -28.49 -36.80 14.06
CA GLU A 449 -29.46 -37.89 13.93
C GLU A 449 -28.93 -39.08 13.09
N ALA A 450 -27.88 -38.87 12.28
CA ALA A 450 -27.40 -39.89 11.34
C ALA A 450 -26.44 -40.90 11.99
N SER A 451 -25.65 -40.48 12.99
CA SER A 451 -24.71 -41.35 13.70
C SER A 451 -24.28 -40.78 15.05
N PRO A 452 -24.11 -41.62 16.10
CA PRO A 452 -23.32 -41.27 17.28
C PRO A 452 -21.90 -40.86 16.87
N ALA A 453 -21.32 -39.87 17.55
CA ALA A 453 -20.03 -39.28 17.17
C ALA A 453 -18.88 -40.30 17.21
N GLU A 454 -18.91 -41.24 18.16
CA GLU A 454 -17.90 -42.29 18.34
C GLU A 454 -17.86 -43.32 17.20
N LYS A 455 -18.96 -43.42 16.44
CA LYS A 455 -19.08 -44.36 15.31
C LYS A 455 -18.71 -43.75 13.96
N VAL A 456 -18.37 -42.46 13.94
CA VAL A 456 -18.00 -41.76 12.70
C VAL A 456 -16.53 -42.01 12.38
N ALA A 457 -16.23 -42.37 11.14
CA ALA A 457 -14.86 -42.45 10.62
C ALA A 457 -14.77 -41.81 9.23
N LEU A 458 -13.59 -41.33 8.87
CA LEU A 458 -13.29 -40.89 7.52
C LEU A 458 -12.49 -41.97 6.79
N LEU A 459 -12.96 -42.40 5.64
CA LEU A 459 -12.23 -43.25 4.72
C LEU A 459 -11.71 -42.44 3.53
N TYR A 460 -10.59 -42.88 2.96
CA TYR A 460 -10.06 -42.37 1.69
C TYR A 460 -9.81 -43.50 0.70
N ARG A 461 -9.95 -43.19 -0.59
CA ARG A 461 -9.72 -44.15 -1.68
C ARG A 461 -8.22 -44.33 -1.93
N ALA A 462 -7.73 -45.57 -1.81
CA ALA A 462 -6.37 -45.97 -2.13
C ALA A 462 -6.39 -47.09 -3.18
N GLY A 463 -6.34 -46.71 -4.46
CA GLY A 463 -6.58 -47.62 -5.58
C GLY A 463 -8.01 -48.17 -5.55
N ASP A 464 -8.15 -49.49 -5.54
CA ASP A 464 -9.46 -50.17 -5.51
C ASP A 464 -10.01 -50.42 -4.10
N SER A 465 -9.29 -49.99 -3.06
CA SER A 465 -9.65 -50.21 -1.66
C SER A 465 -9.89 -48.90 -0.90
N TRP A 466 -10.69 -48.97 0.15
CA TRP A 466 -10.88 -47.87 1.10
C TRP A 466 -10.02 -48.09 2.34
N LYS A 467 -9.33 -47.03 2.79
CA LYS A 467 -8.51 -47.05 4.01
C LYS A 467 -9.04 -46.04 5.02
N ASP A 468 -8.92 -46.40 6.29
CA ASP A 468 -9.36 -45.55 7.41
C ASP A 468 -8.32 -44.46 7.70
N ALA A 469 -8.75 -43.20 7.73
CA ALA A 469 -7.98 -42.05 8.17
C ALA A 469 -8.33 -41.63 9.62
N GLY A 470 -9.30 -42.29 10.24
CA GLY A 470 -9.88 -41.89 11.51
C GLY A 470 -10.71 -40.62 11.40
N ALA A 471 -11.36 -40.25 12.50
CA ALA A 471 -12.04 -38.97 12.65
C ALA A 471 -12.04 -38.61 14.13
N ALA A 472 -11.61 -37.39 14.46
CA ALA A 472 -11.66 -36.85 15.80
C ALA A 472 -12.80 -35.81 15.90
N PRO A 473 -13.69 -35.90 16.89
CA PRO A 473 -14.66 -34.84 17.15
C PRO A 473 -13.97 -33.49 17.36
N SER A 474 -14.48 -32.45 16.72
CA SER A 474 -13.91 -31.08 16.75
C SER A 474 -14.91 -30.02 17.21
N GLY A 475 -16.16 -30.41 17.47
CA GLY A 475 -17.22 -29.53 17.95
C GLY A 475 -18.59 -29.95 17.44
N GLY A 476 -19.57 -29.07 17.60
CA GLY A 476 -20.96 -29.31 17.22
C GLY A 476 -21.75 -28.01 17.20
N ASP A 477 -22.76 -27.94 16.34
CA ASP A 477 -23.84 -26.96 16.45
C ASP A 477 -25.16 -27.66 16.81
N GLU A 478 -26.30 -26.98 16.75
CA GLU A 478 -27.60 -27.59 17.07
C GLU A 478 -27.95 -28.78 16.16
N LYS A 479 -27.43 -28.83 14.93
CA LYS A 479 -27.83 -29.79 13.88
C LYS A 479 -26.74 -30.82 13.56
N PHE A 480 -25.47 -30.44 13.68
CA PHE A 480 -24.34 -31.22 13.19
C PHE A 480 -23.27 -31.46 14.27
N ASN A 481 -22.62 -32.62 14.17
CA ASN A 481 -21.32 -32.87 14.81
C ASN A 481 -20.22 -32.60 13.79
N PHE A 482 -19.15 -31.91 14.20
CA PHE A 482 -18.00 -31.61 13.36
C PHE A 482 -16.85 -32.54 13.70
N PHE A 483 -16.12 -32.98 12.68
CA PHE A 483 -15.00 -33.90 12.78
C PHE A 483 -13.80 -33.37 12.01
N THR A 484 -12.61 -33.65 12.52
CA THR A 484 -11.35 -33.43 11.81
C THR A 484 -10.65 -34.75 11.56
N ALA A 485 -9.97 -34.85 10.43
CA ALA A 485 -9.18 -36.02 10.06
C ALA A 485 -7.95 -35.58 9.26
N LEU A 486 -6.84 -36.30 9.43
CA LEU A 486 -5.66 -36.18 8.59
C LEU A 486 -5.67 -37.35 7.60
N ALA A 487 -5.76 -37.05 6.31
CA ALA A 487 -5.81 -38.07 5.28
C ALA A 487 -4.86 -37.73 4.12
N PRO A 488 -4.22 -38.71 3.47
CA PRO A 488 -3.41 -38.45 2.30
C PRO A 488 -4.27 -37.91 1.15
N GLN A 489 -3.62 -37.32 0.15
CA GLN A 489 -4.31 -36.91 -1.07
C GLN A 489 -4.91 -38.12 -1.79
N ALA A 490 -6.23 -38.12 -1.94
CA ALA A 490 -7.02 -39.16 -2.58
C ALA A 490 -8.09 -38.52 -3.48
N ALA A 491 -8.48 -39.25 -4.53
CA ALA A 491 -9.54 -38.82 -5.42
C ALA A 491 -10.91 -38.80 -4.73
N GLU A 492 -11.13 -39.68 -3.75
CA GLU A 492 -12.39 -39.79 -3.02
C GLU A 492 -12.18 -39.94 -1.52
N TYR A 493 -13.11 -39.36 -0.76
CA TYR A 493 -13.24 -39.47 0.68
C TYR A 493 -14.68 -39.83 1.03
N ALA A 494 -14.87 -40.60 2.08
CA ALA A 494 -16.18 -41.01 2.57
C ALA A 494 -16.23 -40.89 4.09
N ALA A 495 -17.15 -40.07 4.61
CA ALA A 495 -17.54 -40.18 6.00
C ALA A 495 -18.51 -41.36 6.13
N ILE A 496 -18.26 -42.26 7.08
CA ILE A 496 -19.08 -43.44 7.30
C ILE A 496 -19.48 -43.56 8.77
N ARG A 497 -20.57 -44.30 8.99
CA ARG A 497 -20.89 -44.90 10.28
C ARG A 497 -20.35 -46.34 10.30
N LYS A 498 -19.53 -46.66 11.28
CA LYS A 498 -19.17 -48.04 11.62
C LYS A 498 -20.32 -48.66 12.41
N ASP A 499 -20.78 -49.83 11.99
CA ASP A 499 -21.85 -50.56 12.71
C ASP A 499 -21.40 -51.03 14.11
#